data_AF-A0AAW4HIS9-F1
#
_entry.id   AF-A0AAW4HIS9-F1
#
_cell.length_a   1.000
_cell.length_b   1.000
_cell.length_c   1.000
_cell.angle_alpha   90.00
_cell.angle_beta   90.00
_cell.angle_gamma   90.00
#
_symmetry.space_group_name_H-M   'P 1'
#
loop_
_entity.id
_entity.type
_entity.pdbx_description
1 polymer ?
#
loop_
_entity_poly.entity_id
_entity_poly.type
_entity_poly.pdbx_seq_one_letter_code
_entity_poly.pdbx_strand_id
1 'polypeptide(L)'
;FIFWELTTITSYLLIGFNHDKPVSRKNALQSLLVTGAGGLALLAGLILLGLMANSYQISVIIEHADHIAQDPWFMPSLILVLLGAFTKSAQ
;
A
#
# COMPACT_ATOMS: atom_id res chain seq x y z
N PHE A 1 -2.46 2.08 -6.70
CA PHE A 1 -2.15 0.71 -6.25
C PHE A 1 -1.37 -0.09 -7.28
N ILE A 2 -1.80 -0.21 -8.55
CA ILE A 2 -1.10 -1.05 -9.56
C ILE A 2 0.40 -0.72 -9.68
N PHE A 3 0.75 0.55 -9.89
CA PHE A 3 2.15 0.98 -9.95
C PHE A 3 2.93 0.79 -8.63
N TRP A 4 2.21 0.78 -7.50
CA TRP A 4 2.79 0.52 -6.19
C TRP A 4 3.29 -0.93 -6.14
N GLU A 5 2.44 -1.89 -6.48
CA GLU A 5 2.80 -3.31 -6.52
C GLU A 5 3.85 -3.60 -7.59
N LEU A 6 3.78 -2.96 -8.76
CA LEU A 6 4.80 -3.10 -9.79
C LEU A 6 6.19 -2.70 -9.27
N THR A 7 6.28 -1.60 -8.53
CA THR A 7 7.53 -1.19 -7.89
C THR A 7 7.98 -2.21 -6.83
N THR A 8 7.05 -2.77 -6.04
CA THR A 8 7.35 -3.83 -5.05
C THR A 8 7.96 -5.06 -5.73
N ILE A 9 7.34 -5.56 -6.80
CA ILE A 9 7.83 -6.71 -7.57
C ILE A 9 9.19 -6.40 -8.21
N THR A 10 9.35 -5.21 -8.78
CA THR A 10 10.61 -4.79 -9.39
C THR A 10 11.74 -4.75 -8.37
N SER A 11 11.51 -4.18 -7.18
CA SER A 11 12.48 -4.18 -6.08
C SER A 11 12.83 -5.59 -5.62
N TYR A 12 11.84 -6.48 -5.49
CA TYR A 12 12.08 -7.89 -5.15
C TYR A 12 13.03 -8.56 -6.15
N LEU A 13 12.79 -8.37 -7.45
CA LEU A 13 13.63 -8.94 -8.51
C LEU A 13 15.05 -8.36 -8.50
N LEU A 14 15.19 -7.05 -8.23
CA LEU A 14 16.50 -6.39 -8.15
C LEU A 14 17.31 -6.84 -6.92
N ILE A 15 16.69 -6.93 -5.75
CA ILE A 15 17.34 -7.43 -4.52
C ILE A 15 17.74 -8.91 -4.68
N GLY A 16 16.85 -9.68 -5.31
CA GLY A 16 17.02 -11.10 -5.59
C GLY A 16 17.92 -11.44 -6.78
N PHE A 17 18.48 -10.46 -7.49
CA PHE A 17 19.20 -10.66 -8.76
C PHE A 17 20.29 -11.74 -8.67
N ASN A 18 21.14 -11.66 -7.63
CA ASN A 18 22.17 -12.66 -7.31
C ASN A 18 21.56 -13.88 -6.60
N HIS A 19 20.59 -14.53 -7.23
CA HIS A 19 19.77 -15.60 -6.64
C HIS A 19 20.57 -16.86 -6.23
N ASP A 20 21.78 -17.05 -6.76
CA ASP A 20 22.70 -18.11 -6.31
C ASP A 20 23.08 -17.95 -4.83
N LYS A 21 23.16 -16.71 -4.34
CA LYS A 21 23.46 -16.41 -2.94
C LYS A 21 22.21 -16.63 -2.08
N PRO A 22 22.24 -17.55 -1.10
CA PRO A 22 21.08 -17.79 -0.23
C PRO A 22 20.67 -16.54 0.56
N VAL A 23 21.63 -15.67 0.88
CA VAL A 23 21.39 -14.38 1.55
C VAL A 23 20.55 -13.44 0.68
N SER A 24 20.85 -13.33 -0.62
CA SER A 24 20.08 -12.47 -1.55
C SER A 24 18.63 -12.92 -1.67
N ARG A 25 18.37 -14.23 -1.75
CA ARG A 25 17.00 -14.77 -1.77
C ARG A 25 16.23 -14.45 -0.50
N LYS A 26 16.86 -14.64 0.66
CA LYS A 26 16.24 -14.34 1.97
C LYS A 26 15.89 -12.86 2.10
N ASN A 27 16.81 -11.97 1.74
CA ASN A 27 16.59 -10.52 1.81
C ASN A 27 15.50 -10.06 0.85
N ALA A 28 15.48 -10.60 -0.38
CA ALA A 28 14.43 -10.31 -1.35
C ALA A 28 13.06 -10.73 -0.82
N LEU A 29 12.93 -11.96 -0.32
CA LEU A 29 11.67 -12.46 0.25
C LEU A 29 11.22 -11.64 1.47
N GLN A 30 12.14 -11.28 2.36
CA GLN A 30 11.82 -10.42 3.51
C GLN A 30 11.30 -9.05 3.04
N SER A 31 11.96 -8.43 2.06
CA SER A 31 11.52 -7.16 1.48
C SER A 31 10.13 -7.28 0.86
N LEU A 32 9.87 -8.34 0.10
CA LEU A 32 8.58 -8.61 -0.53
C LEU A 32 7.47 -8.80 0.52
N LEU A 33 7.72 -9.56 1.59
CA LEU A 33 6.73 -9.82 2.62
C LEU A 33 6.36 -8.55 3.38
N VAL A 34 7.35 -7.73 3.77
CA VAL A 34 7.11 -6.49 4.51
C VAL A 34 6.37 -5.47 3.64
N THR A 35 6.88 -5.21 2.43
CA THR A 35 6.31 -4.19 1.54
C THR A 35 5.01 -4.65 0.87
N GLY A 36 4.84 -5.96 0.64
CA GLY A 36 3.61 -6.56 0.13
C GLY A 36 2.49 -6.58 1.17
N ALA A 37 2.77 -6.95 2.42
CA ALA A 37 1.79 -6.85 3.51
C ALA A 37 1.34 -5.39 3.73
N GLY A 38 2.29 -4.45 3.68
CA GLY A 38 2.02 -3.02 3.66
C GLY A 38 1.15 -2.58 2.47
N GLY A 39 1.46 -3.08 1.27
CA GLY A 39 0.66 -2.86 0.07
C GLY A 39 -0.79 -3.33 0.21
N LEU A 40 -1.02 -4.49 0.83
CA LEU A 40 -2.36 -4.98 1.11
C LEU A 40 -3.12 -4.10 2.11
N ALA A 41 -2.45 -3.60 3.15
CA ALA A 41 -3.03 -2.62 4.06
C ALA A 41 -3.42 -1.34 3.32
N LEU A 42 -2.54 -0.81 2.45
CA LEU A 42 -2.84 0.34 1.60
C LEU A 42 -4.07 0.07 0.72
N LEU A 43 -4.15 -1.10 0.09
CA LEU A 43 -5.28 -1.47 -0.76
C LEU A 43 -6.59 -1.47 0.03
N ALA A 44 -6.61 -2.08 1.22
CA ALA A 44 -7.79 -2.08 2.08
C ALA A 44 -8.21 -0.64 2.46
N GLY A 45 -7.24 0.23 2.81
CA GLY A 45 -7.50 1.64 3.09
C GLY A 45 -8.10 2.38 1.89
N LEU A 46 -7.56 2.17 0.68
CA LEU A 46 -8.06 2.77 -0.56
C LEU A 46 -9.46 2.24 -0.95
N ILE A 47 -9.76 0.96 -0.67
CA ILE A 47 -11.11 0.40 -0.87
C ILE A 47 -12.10 1.10 0.04
N LEU A 48 -11.79 1.23 1.34
CA LEU A 48 -12.67 1.94 2.27
C LEU A 48 -12.90 3.40 1.83
N LEU A 49 -11.85 4.10 1.42
CA LEU A 49 -11.97 5.46 0.87
C LEU A 49 -12.88 5.52 -0.36
N GLY A 50 -12.70 4.59 -1.29
CA GLY A 50 -13.51 4.52 -2.50
C GLY A 50 -14.99 4.21 -2.23
N LEU A 51 -15.27 3.39 -1.20
CA LEU A 51 -16.63 3.11 -0.75
C LEU A 51 -17.29 4.34 -0.11
N MET A 52 -16.58 5.07 0.75
CA MET A 52 -17.10 6.29 1.38
C MET A 52 -17.34 7.41 0.37
N ALA A 53 -16.46 7.54 -0.64
CA ALA A 53 -16.59 8.54 -1.71
C ALA A 53 -17.48 8.09 -2.88
N ASN A 54 -17.92 6.83 -2.88
CA ASN A 54 -18.58 6.15 -3.99
C ASN A 54 -17.85 6.30 -5.34
N SER A 55 -16.52 6.44 -5.31
CA SER A 55 -15.65 6.69 -6.45
C SER A 55 -14.19 6.43 -6.11
N TYR A 56 -13.42 5.94 -7.08
CA TYR A 56 -11.96 5.81 -6.97
C TYR A 56 -11.19 6.96 -7.64
N GLN A 57 -11.90 7.99 -8.13
CA GLN A 57 -11.27 9.19 -8.69
C GLN A 57 -10.86 10.13 -7.56
N ILE A 58 -9.60 10.54 -7.56
CA ILE A 58 -9.04 11.43 -6.52
C ILE A 58 -9.77 12.77 -6.48
N SER A 59 -10.16 13.33 -7.62
CA SER A 59 -10.94 14.58 -7.69
C SER A 59 -12.26 14.45 -6.93
N VAL A 60 -13.02 13.37 -7.17
CA VAL A 60 -14.30 13.12 -6.50
C VAL A 60 -14.10 12.88 -5.01
N ILE A 61 -13.06 12.15 -4.60
CA ILE A 61 -12.72 11.92 -3.19
C ILE A 61 -12.45 13.25 -2.48
N ILE A 62 -11.73 14.18 -3.12
CA ILE A 62 -11.43 15.51 -2.57
C ILE A 62 -12.70 16.36 -2.46
N GLU A 63 -13.57 16.33 -3.46
CA GLU A 63 -14.85 17.05 -3.44
C GLU A 63 -15.77 16.57 -2.31
N HIS A 64 -15.68 15.30 -1.92
CA HIS A 64 -16.49 14.70 -0.86
C HIS A 64 -15.76 14.62 0.50
N ALA A 65 -14.64 15.33 0.67
CA ALA A 65 -13.78 15.23 1.86
C ALA A 65 -14.54 15.49 3.17
N ASP A 66 -15.43 16.48 3.20
CA ASP A 66 -16.22 16.81 4.41
C ASP A 66 -17.15 15.67 4.83
N HIS A 67 -17.76 14.97 3.86
CA HIS A 67 -18.60 13.81 4.12
C HIS A 67 -17.77 12.62 4.59
N ILE A 68 -16.64 12.36 3.93
CA ILE A 68 -15.72 11.27 4.27
C ILE A 68 -15.18 11.44 5.68
N ALA A 69 -14.81 12.67 6.09
CA ALA A 69 -14.26 12.94 7.41
C ALA A 69 -15.25 12.64 8.56
N GLN A 70 -16.56 12.64 8.28
CA GLN A 70 -17.61 12.32 9.25
C GLN A 70 -17.96 10.82 9.27
N ASP A 71 -17.46 10.03 8.32
CA ASP A 71 -17.75 8.61 8.22
C ASP A 71 -17.00 7.80 9.30
N PRO A 72 -17.65 6.87 10.01
CA PRO A 72 -17.00 6.00 11.00
C PRO A 72 -15.79 5.21 10.47
N TRP A 73 -15.76 4.90 9.17
CA TRP A 73 -14.69 4.16 8.51
C TRP A 73 -13.50 5.02 8.09
N PHE A 74 -13.58 6.34 8.25
CA PHE A 74 -12.48 7.24 7.94
C PHE A 74 -11.22 6.90 8.72
N MET A 75 -11.33 6.73 10.04
CA MET A 75 -10.17 6.51 10.89
C MET A 75 -9.48 5.15 10.60
N PRO A 76 -10.19 4.02 10.47
CA PRO A 76 -9.60 2.78 9.98
C PRO A 76 -8.95 2.91 8.61
N SER A 77 -9.61 3.59 7.66
CA SER A 77 -9.07 3.80 6.32
C SER A 77 -7.76 4.59 6.36
N LEU A 78 -7.72 5.69 7.11
CA LEU A 78 -6.53 6.52 7.29
C LEU A 78 -5.37 5.72 7.88
N ILE A 79 -5.62 4.94 8.94
CA ILE A 79 -4.59 4.10 9.56
C ILE A 79 -4.03 3.08 8.57
N LEU A 80 -4.90 2.43 7.79
CA LEU A 80 -4.49 1.45 6.77
C LEU A 80 -3.66 2.08 5.66
N VAL A 81 -4.04 3.26 5.18
CA VAL A 81 -3.26 4.03 4.19
C VAL A 81 -1.89 4.41 4.74
N LEU A 82 -1.82 4.93 5.96
CA LEU A 82 -0.57 5.32 6.62
C LEU A 82 0.34 4.13 6.88
N LEU A 83 -0.19 3.01 7.36
CA LEU A 83 0.57 1.76 7.53
C LEU A 83 1.20 1.31 6.20
N GLY A 84 0.41 1.34 5.13
CA GLY A 84 0.91 1.02 3.80
C GLY A 84 2.01 1.98 3.31
N ALA A 85 1.87 3.28 3.58
CA ALA A 85 2.89 4.26 3.26
C ALA A 85 4.19 4.04 4.05
N PHE A 86 4.09 3.87 5.37
CA PHE A 86 5.22 3.72 6.28
C PHE A 86 6.03 2.45 6.01
N THR A 87 5.35 1.33 5.79
CA THR A 87 6.01 0.06 5.44
C THR A 87 6.84 0.17 4.16
N LYS A 88 6.40 0.95 3.16
CA LYS A 88 7.18 1.14 1.94
C LYS A 88 8.32 2.15 2.07
N SER A 89 8.17 3.16 2.93
CA SER A 89 9.26 4.08 3.26
C SER A 89 10.26 3.52 4.28
N ALA A 90 10.09 2.26 4.70
CA ALA A 90 10.90 1.61 5.73
C ALA A 90 10.93 2.39 7.07
N GLN A 91 9.78 2.96 7.45
CA GLN A 91 9.55 3.64 8.72
C GLN A 91 9.05 2.70 9.81
#